data_AF-A0A147HQL6-F1
#
_entry.id   AF-A0A147HQL6-F1
#
_cell.length_a   1.000
_cell.length_b   1.000
_cell.length_c   1.000
_cell.angle_alpha   90.00
_cell.angle_beta   90.00
_cell.angle_gamma   90.00
#
_symmetry.space_group_name_H-M   'P 1'
#
loop_
_entity.id
_entity.type
_entity.pdbx_description
1 polymer ?
#
loop_
_entity_poly.entity_id
_entity_poly.type
_entity_poly.pdbx_seq_one_letter_code
_entity_poly.pdbx_strand_id
1 'polypeptide(L)'
;PQQHLNARPLFWPRGKTLGGSSSINAMVYMRGHKADYDGWEVASGTSVWGWDRVRALFKRLENNQRFGNSEYHGTGGELFVSELQTVNPLSRSFVKAGRELQIQHNDDFNGERQEGVGLYQVTQNRGRRWSSAKAFLESALDRPNLEVITDARVTRVVMDGRRAIGVSYRRNNKYKQARLNP
;
A
#
# COMPACT_ATOMS: atom_id res chain seq x y z
N PRO A 1 13.59 15.27 18.75
CA PRO A 1 14.77 15.55 17.88
C PRO A 1 15.60 14.27 17.75
N GLN A 2 16.15 13.97 16.58
CA GLN A 2 16.87 12.71 16.35
C GLN A 2 18.36 12.89 16.65
N GLN A 3 18.86 12.28 17.74
CA GLN A 3 20.24 12.45 18.22
C GLN A 3 21.28 12.13 17.13
N HIS A 4 21.10 11.02 16.43
CA HIS A 4 22.01 10.56 15.38
C HIS A 4 21.82 11.26 14.01
N LEU A 5 20.99 12.31 13.96
CA LEU A 5 20.80 13.13 12.77
C LEU A 5 21.06 14.61 13.09
N ASN A 6 22.15 14.90 13.81
CA ASN A 6 22.53 16.25 14.25
C ASN A 6 21.38 16.99 14.93
N ALA A 7 20.67 16.27 15.82
CA ALA A 7 19.50 16.76 16.55
C ALA A 7 18.35 17.31 15.67
N ARG A 8 18.33 17.01 14.35
CA ARG A 8 17.35 17.61 13.43
C ARG A 8 15.91 17.17 13.76
N PRO A 9 14.95 18.11 13.71
CA PRO A 9 13.54 17.77 13.55
C PRO A 9 13.29 17.31 12.10
N LEU A 10 12.43 16.31 11.93
CA LEU A 10 12.09 15.77 10.61
C LEU A 10 10.64 16.04 10.29
N PHE A 11 10.36 16.31 9.01
CA PHE A 11 9.01 16.38 8.49
C PHE A 11 8.51 14.97 8.14
N TRP A 12 7.36 14.58 8.69
CA TRP A 12 6.73 13.28 8.49
C TRP A 12 5.34 13.45 7.86
N PRO A 13 5.24 13.67 6.54
CA PRO A 13 3.98 13.91 5.88
C PRO A 13 3.05 12.68 6.00
N ARG A 14 1.77 12.93 6.26
CA ARG A 14 0.71 11.93 6.25
C ARG A 14 -0.49 12.44 5.48
N GLY A 15 -1.02 11.62 4.58
CA GLY A 15 -2.19 11.99 3.78
C GLY A 15 -3.44 12.02 4.66
N LYS A 16 -4.16 13.15 4.65
CA LYS A 16 -5.40 13.35 5.41
C LYS A 16 -6.56 13.61 4.44
N THR A 17 -6.90 12.57 3.69
CA THR A 17 -7.99 12.54 2.70
C THR A 17 -8.42 11.09 2.50
N LEU A 18 -9.48 10.83 1.74
CA LEU A 18 -9.83 9.46 1.35
C LEU A 18 -8.64 8.81 0.60
N GLY A 19 -8.31 7.59 1.00
CA GLY A 19 -7.10 6.87 0.56
C GLY A 19 -5.85 7.17 1.40
N GLY A 20 -5.91 8.16 2.29
CA GLY A 20 -4.83 8.50 3.21
C GLY A 20 -3.51 8.78 2.47
N SER A 21 -2.43 8.17 2.95
CA SER A 21 -1.10 8.36 2.35
C SER A 21 -0.97 7.78 0.93
N SER A 22 -1.81 6.82 0.51
CA SER A 22 -1.80 6.32 -0.88
C SER A 22 -2.20 7.40 -1.90
N SER A 23 -2.93 8.41 -1.45
CA SER A 23 -3.32 9.57 -2.27
C SER A 23 -2.17 10.57 -2.47
N ILE A 24 -1.06 10.44 -1.73
CA ILE A 24 0.10 11.35 -1.81
C ILE A 24 1.46 10.67 -1.96
N ASN A 25 1.54 9.34 -1.83
CA ASN A 25 2.81 8.60 -1.89
C ASN A 25 3.46 8.66 -3.30
N ALA A 26 4.66 8.10 -3.45
CA ALA A 26 5.35 8.01 -4.73
C ALA A 26 4.76 6.96 -5.71
N MET A 27 3.66 6.29 -5.35
CA MET A 27 3.00 5.20 -6.10
C MET A 27 3.84 3.95 -6.35
N VAL A 28 5.13 3.93 -6.02
CA VAL A 28 5.99 2.75 -6.10
C VAL A 28 5.31 1.55 -5.45
N TYR A 29 5.20 0.45 -6.20
CA TYR A 29 4.57 -0.79 -5.74
C TYR A 29 5.64 -1.87 -5.55
N MET A 30 6.03 -2.08 -4.30
CA MET A 30 6.99 -3.10 -3.88
C MET A 30 6.37 -3.87 -2.74
N ARG A 31 6.38 -5.20 -2.84
CA ARG A 31 5.78 -6.08 -1.83
C ARG A 31 6.75 -6.38 -0.69
N GLY A 32 8.04 -6.08 -0.81
CA GLY A 32 9.05 -6.56 0.15
C GLY A 32 9.57 -7.94 -0.24
N HIS A 33 10.52 -8.45 0.54
CA HIS A 33 11.19 -9.73 0.29
C HIS A 33 10.47 -10.86 1.01
N LYS A 34 10.55 -12.10 0.50
CA LYS A 34 10.00 -13.29 1.18
C LYS A 34 10.42 -13.37 2.66
N ALA A 35 11.69 -13.07 2.94
CA ALA A 35 12.25 -13.11 4.30
C ALA A 35 11.57 -12.13 5.27
N ASP A 36 11.02 -11.01 4.81
CA ASP A 36 10.28 -10.07 5.66
C ASP A 36 9.05 -10.76 6.25
N TYR A 37 8.34 -11.52 5.42
CA TYR A 37 7.11 -12.23 5.78
C TYR A 37 7.37 -13.51 6.57
N ASP A 38 8.43 -14.25 6.23
CA ASP A 38 8.89 -15.36 7.05
C ASP A 38 9.23 -14.88 8.48
N GLY A 39 9.87 -13.71 8.61
CA GLY A 39 10.13 -13.07 9.90
C GLY A 39 8.86 -12.70 10.66
N TRP A 40 7.81 -12.25 9.96
CA TRP A 40 6.51 -11.94 10.58
C TRP A 40 5.77 -13.20 11.04
N GLU A 41 5.83 -14.29 10.27
CA GLU A 41 5.28 -15.58 10.67
C GLU A 41 5.91 -16.05 11.98
N VAL A 42 7.25 -16.02 12.06
CA VAL A 42 7.98 -16.38 13.29
C VAL A 42 7.58 -15.47 14.46
N ALA A 43 7.58 -14.15 14.26
CA ALA A 43 7.28 -13.20 15.33
C ALA A 43 5.84 -13.28 15.85
N SER A 44 4.89 -13.62 14.97
CA SER A 44 3.47 -13.72 15.32
C SER A 44 3.05 -15.11 15.78
N GLY A 45 3.86 -16.14 15.52
CA GLY A 45 3.52 -17.53 15.80
C GLY A 45 2.37 -18.07 14.92
N THR A 46 2.08 -17.43 13.79
CA THR A 46 1.01 -17.83 12.88
C THR A 46 1.38 -17.65 11.41
N SER A 47 1.01 -18.64 10.58
CA SER A 47 1.25 -18.63 9.14
C SER A 47 0.37 -17.66 8.36
N VAL A 48 -0.54 -16.93 9.03
CA VAL A 48 -1.37 -15.89 8.39
C VAL A 48 -0.50 -14.79 7.76
N TRP A 49 0.69 -14.53 8.32
CA TRP A 49 1.64 -13.55 7.81
C TRP A 49 2.77 -14.15 6.95
N GLY A 50 2.79 -15.47 6.80
CA GLY A 50 3.77 -16.18 6.00
C GLY A 50 3.70 -15.83 4.52
N TRP A 51 4.84 -15.95 3.84
CA TRP A 51 5.00 -15.56 2.44
C TRP A 51 3.92 -16.13 1.53
N ASP A 52 3.60 -17.42 1.64
CA ASP A 52 2.62 -18.04 0.76
C ASP A 52 1.22 -17.47 0.95
N ARG A 53 0.84 -17.15 2.19
CA ARG A 53 -0.46 -16.55 2.48
C ARG A 53 -0.53 -15.12 1.96
N VAL A 54 0.48 -14.31 2.21
CA VAL A 54 0.49 -12.91 1.75
C VAL A 54 0.66 -12.80 0.25
N ARG A 55 1.45 -13.68 -0.39
CA ARG A 55 1.61 -13.73 -1.85
C ARG A 55 0.27 -14.00 -2.52
N ALA A 56 -0.51 -14.96 -2.01
CA ALA A 56 -1.86 -15.22 -2.50
C ALA A 56 -2.78 -13.99 -2.34
N LEU A 57 -2.66 -13.24 -1.24
CA LEU A 57 -3.41 -11.99 -1.04
C LEU A 57 -2.98 -10.90 -2.02
N PHE A 58 -1.68 -10.71 -2.25
CA PHE A 58 -1.18 -9.73 -3.21
C PHE A 58 -1.72 -10.00 -4.62
N LYS A 59 -1.67 -11.27 -5.06
CA LYS A 59 -2.25 -11.67 -6.36
C LYS A 59 -3.74 -11.37 -6.42
N ARG A 60 -4.50 -11.66 -5.37
CA ARG A 60 -5.95 -11.40 -5.37
C ARG A 60 -6.28 -9.91 -5.49
N LEU A 61 -5.49 -9.03 -4.88
CA LEU A 61 -5.71 -7.58 -4.90
C LEU A 61 -5.27 -6.94 -6.21
N GLU A 62 -4.35 -7.57 -6.93
CA GLU A 62 -3.63 -6.97 -8.04
C GLU A 62 -4.35 -7.12 -9.39
N ASN A 63 -4.26 -6.07 -10.19
CA ASN A 63 -4.53 -6.09 -11.61
C ASN A 63 -3.28 -5.66 -12.39
N ASN A 64 -2.31 -6.57 -12.53
CA ASN A 64 -1.03 -6.29 -13.15
C ASN A 64 -1.20 -6.12 -14.65
N GLN A 65 -0.74 -5.00 -15.19
CA GLN A 65 -0.92 -4.67 -16.61
C GLN A 65 0.15 -5.31 -17.53
N ARG A 66 1.16 -5.99 -16.97
CA ARG A 66 2.28 -6.56 -17.74
C ARG A 66 2.35 -8.07 -17.67
N PHE A 67 2.31 -8.65 -16.48
CA PHE A 67 2.68 -10.06 -16.26
C PHE A 67 1.51 -11.04 -16.35
N GLY A 68 0.27 -10.54 -16.51
CA GLY A 68 -0.92 -11.40 -16.51
C GLY A 68 -1.11 -12.14 -15.18
N ASN A 69 -1.93 -13.19 -15.20
CA ASN A 69 -2.05 -14.10 -14.06
C ASN A 69 -0.89 -15.10 -14.10
N SER A 70 0.14 -14.87 -13.28
CA SER A 70 1.36 -15.68 -13.25
C SER A 70 1.60 -16.25 -11.85
N GLU A 71 2.76 -16.87 -11.60
CA GLU A 71 3.09 -17.37 -10.27
C GLU A 71 3.06 -16.25 -9.23
N TYR A 72 3.67 -15.10 -9.55
CA TYR A 72 3.85 -13.98 -8.63
C TYR A 72 2.79 -12.89 -8.81
N HIS A 73 2.14 -12.78 -9.98
CA HIS A 73 1.24 -11.65 -10.27
C HIS A 73 -0.21 -12.08 -10.47
N GLY A 74 -1.12 -11.17 -10.14
CA GLY A 74 -2.55 -11.34 -10.31
C GLY A 74 -3.15 -10.41 -11.36
N THR A 75 -4.33 -10.79 -11.84
CA THR A 75 -5.17 -9.95 -12.70
C THR A 75 -6.60 -9.96 -12.18
N GLY A 76 -7.36 -8.90 -12.50
CA GLY A 76 -8.76 -8.79 -12.13
C GLY A 76 -9.02 -8.25 -10.72
N GLY A 77 -7.99 -8.03 -9.90
CA GLY A 77 -8.12 -7.31 -8.64
C GLY A 77 -8.41 -5.81 -8.82
N GLU A 78 -8.65 -5.10 -7.72
CA GLU A 78 -9.02 -3.69 -7.77
C GLU A 78 -7.80 -2.74 -7.90
N LEU A 79 -6.61 -3.23 -7.53
CA LEU A 79 -5.38 -2.44 -7.53
C LEU A 79 -4.66 -2.55 -8.87
N PHE A 80 -4.81 -1.52 -9.72
CA PHE A 80 -4.03 -1.42 -10.95
C PHE A 80 -2.54 -1.22 -10.64
N VAL A 81 -1.71 -2.11 -11.17
CA VAL A 81 -0.25 -2.07 -11.09
C VAL A 81 0.31 -2.07 -12.51
N SER A 82 1.12 -1.08 -12.84
CA SER A 82 1.66 -0.91 -14.19
C SER A 82 3.12 -0.48 -14.17
N GLU A 83 3.79 -0.65 -15.31
CA GLU A 83 5.01 0.08 -15.61
C GLU A 83 4.76 1.60 -15.56
N LEU A 84 5.83 2.37 -15.37
CA LEU A 84 5.82 3.83 -15.52
C LEU A 84 5.43 4.21 -16.96
N GLN A 85 4.38 5.02 -17.12
CA GLN A 85 3.99 5.53 -18.45
C GLN A 85 5.00 6.52 -19.03
N THR A 86 5.71 7.25 -18.16
CA THR A 86 6.79 8.16 -18.56
C THR A 86 7.99 7.89 -17.69
N VAL A 87 9.11 7.56 -18.33
CA VAL A 87 10.37 7.24 -17.65
C VAL A 87 11.36 8.35 -17.95
N ASN A 88 11.94 8.95 -16.90
CA ASN A 88 13.01 9.92 -17.06
C ASN A 88 14.21 9.26 -17.76
N PRO A 89 14.77 9.85 -18.85
CA PRO A 89 15.95 9.31 -19.51
C PRO A 89 17.13 9.02 -18.56
N LEU A 90 17.31 9.83 -17.52
CA LEU A 90 18.34 9.61 -16.49
C LEU A 90 18.14 8.30 -15.72
N SER A 91 16.89 7.87 -15.47
CA SER A 91 16.62 6.58 -14.84
C SER A 91 17.08 5.42 -15.72
N ARG A 92 16.91 5.54 -17.05
CA ARG A 92 17.43 4.53 -18.00
C ARG A 92 18.96 4.50 -18.01
N SER A 93 19.60 5.67 -18.00
CA SER A 93 21.06 5.78 -17.89
C SER A 93 21.59 5.17 -16.58
N PHE A 94 20.89 5.38 -15.47
CA PHE A 94 21.26 4.79 -14.17
C PHE A 94 21.18 3.26 -14.20
N VAL A 95 20.10 2.69 -14.75
CA VAL A 95 19.98 1.23 -14.91
C VAL A 95 21.08 0.69 -15.82
N LYS A 96 21.41 1.39 -16.91
CA LYS A 96 22.52 1.02 -17.80
C LYS A 96 23.85 1.00 -17.05
N ALA A 97 24.16 2.04 -16.28
CA ALA A 97 25.40 2.11 -15.50
C ALA A 97 25.51 0.96 -14.48
N GLY A 98 24.41 0.59 -13.81
CA GLY A 98 24.40 -0.58 -12.92
C GLY A 98 24.74 -1.88 -13.65
N ARG A 99 24.23 -2.05 -14.88
CA ARG A 99 24.57 -3.21 -15.72
C ARG A 99 26.03 -3.22 -16.17
N GLU A 100 26.62 -2.07 -16.47
CA GLU A 100 28.06 -1.95 -16.79
C GLU A 100 28.94 -2.37 -15.59
N LEU A 101 28.45 -2.20 -14.36
CA LEU A 101 29.05 -2.73 -13.13
C LEU A 101 28.67 -4.18 -12.82
N GLN A 102 28.08 -4.90 -13.78
CA GLN A 102 27.65 -6.30 -13.66
C GLN A 102 26.56 -6.53 -12.60
N ILE A 103 25.86 -5.48 -12.13
CA ILE A 103 24.66 -5.63 -11.31
C ILE A 103 23.56 -6.22 -12.19
N GLN A 104 22.94 -7.29 -11.72
CA GLN A 104 21.89 -8.00 -12.46
C GLN A 104 20.73 -7.06 -12.78
N HIS A 105 20.26 -7.09 -14.03
CA HIS A 105 19.07 -6.36 -14.40
C HIS A 105 17.84 -7.06 -13.81
N ASN A 106 17.01 -6.33 -13.09
CA ASN A 106 15.76 -6.83 -12.55
C ASN A 106 14.60 -6.06 -13.17
N ASP A 107 13.78 -6.75 -13.96
CA ASP A 107 12.59 -6.19 -14.60
C ASP A 107 11.29 -6.53 -13.86
N ASP A 108 11.38 -7.22 -12.72
CA ASP A 108 10.26 -7.59 -11.85
C ASP A 108 10.70 -7.72 -10.38
N PHE A 109 10.68 -6.60 -9.66
CA PHE A 109 11.02 -6.57 -8.24
C PHE A 109 10.03 -7.30 -7.30
N ASN A 110 8.88 -7.73 -7.84
CA ASN A 110 7.86 -8.48 -7.13
C ASN A 110 7.78 -9.95 -7.59
N GLY A 111 8.71 -10.38 -8.43
CA GLY A 111 8.86 -11.75 -8.92
C GLY A 111 9.69 -12.63 -7.99
N GLU A 112 10.28 -13.69 -8.56
CA GLU A 112 11.09 -14.67 -7.82
C GLU A 112 12.31 -14.04 -7.14
N ARG A 113 12.97 -13.07 -7.80
CA ARG A 113 14.18 -12.41 -7.31
C ARG A 113 13.95 -10.90 -7.20
N GLN A 114 14.25 -10.34 -6.04
CA GLN A 114 14.13 -8.90 -5.80
C GLN A 114 15.44 -8.13 -6.04
N GLU A 115 16.59 -8.77 -5.84
CA GLU A 115 17.89 -8.12 -6.02
C GLU A 115 18.14 -7.75 -7.48
N GLY A 116 18.71 -6.57 -7.70
CA GLY A 116 19.15 -6.10 -9.01
C GLY A 116 18.85 -4.62 -9.25
N VAL A 117 19.04 -4.19 -10.50
CA VAL A 117 18.82 -2.83 -10.96
C VAL A 117 17.80 -2.80 -12.10
N GLY A 118 16.85 -1.89 -12.02
CA GLY A 118 15.78 -1.79 -13.01
C GLY A 118 14.76 -0.72 -12.67
N LEU A 119 13.64 -0.74 -13.40
CA LEU A 119 12.52 0.18 -13.19
C LEU A 119 11.45 -0.52 -12.35
N TYR A 120 10.93 0.17 -11.33
CA TYR A 120 9.84 -0.35 -10.50
C TYR A 120 8.48 -0.15 -11.17
N GLN A 121 7.52 -1.00 -10.78
CA GLN A 121 6.11 -0.78 -11.10
C GLN A 121 5.47 0.22 -10.12
N VAL A 122 4.36 0.82 -10.55
CA VAL A 122 3.61 1.83 -9.82
C VAL A 122 2.12 1.49 -9.77
N THR A 123 1.42 1.98 -8.74
CA THR A 123 -0.04 1.92 -8.69
C THR A 123 -0.64 3.04 -9.54
N GLN A 124 -0.76 2.77 -10.84
CA GLN A 124 -1.34 3.67 -11.84
C GLN A 124 -2.30 2.95 -12.77
N ASN A 125 -3.28 3.70 -13.27
CA ASN A 125 -4.13 3.28 -14.39
C ASN A 125 -4.15 4.40 -15.44
N ARG A 126 -3.73 4.08 -16.67
CA ARG A 126 -3.60 5.05 -17.78
C ARG A 126 -2.82 6.31 -17.36
N GLY A 127 -1.72 6.12 -16.63
CA GLY A 127 -0.84 7.20 -16.15
C GLY A 127 -1.37 8.03 -14.97
N ARG A 128 -2.59 7.75 -14.49
CA ARG A 128 -3.17 8.42 -13.32
C ARG A 128 -2.89 7.63 -12.06
N ARG A 129 -2.66 8.33 -10.95
CA ARG A 129 -2.55 7.73 -9.60
C ARG A 129 -3.75 6.84 -9.30
N TRP A 130 -3.46 5.65 -8.78
CA TRP A 130 -4.45 4.69 -8.30
C TRP A 130 -4.33 4.48 -6.79
N SER A 131 -4.97 5.35 -6.00
CA SER A 131 -4.95 5.26 -4.53
C SER A 131 -5.85 4.14 -4.02
N SER A 132 -5.77 3.80 -2.73
CA SER A 132 -6.69 2.82 -2.12
C SER A 132 -8.15 3.28 -2.15
N ALA A 133 -8.42 4.58 -2.10
CA ALA A 133 -9.77 5.09 -2.31
C ALA A 133 -10.27 4.85 -3.74
N LYS A 134 -9.41 5.04 -4.75
CA LYS A 134 -9.75 4.75 -6.15
C LYS A 134 -9.95 3.26 -6.39
N ALA A 135 -9.06 2.42 -5.87
CA ALA A 135 -9.15 0.98 -6.04
C ALA A 135 -10.38 0.38 -5.34
N PHE A 136 -10.55 0.64 -4.04
CA PHE A 136 -11.46 -0.15 -3.21
C PHE A 136 -12.72 0.60 -2.74
N LEU A 137 -12.68 1.94 -2.67
CA LEU A 137 -13.78 2.70 -2.10
C LEU A 137 -14.74 3.22 -3.18
N GLU A 138 -14.22 3.79 -4.28
CA GLU A 138 -15.03 4.49 -5.28
C GLU A 138 -16.13 3.60 -5.88
N SER A 139 -15.81 2.37 -6.26
CA SER A 139 -16.79 1.41 -6.81
C SER A 139 -17.77 0.86 -5.78
N ALA A 140 -17.53 1.09 -4.49
CA ALA A 140 -18.35 0.60 -3.40
C ALA A 140 -19.29 1.66 -2.81
N LEU A 141 -19.18 2.94 -3.22
CA LEU A 141 -19.90 4.06 -2.62
C LEU A 141 -21.42 3.94 -2.71
N ASP A 142 -21.93 3.30 -3.77
CA ASP A 142 -23.37 3.14 -3.98
C ASP A 142 -23.98 1.95 -3.22
N ARG A 143 -23.17 1.19 -2.47
CA ARG A 143 -23.65 0.03 -1.72
C ARG A 143 -24.48 0.50 -0.52
N PRO A 144 -25.71 -0.01 -0.32
CA PRO A 144 -26.60 0.46 0.75
C PRO A 144 -26.10 0.13 2.16
N ASN A 145 -25.13 -0.79 2.27
CA ASN A 145 -24.52 -1.20 3.54
C ASN A 145 -23.18 -0.47 3.83
N LEU A 146 -22.84 0.58 3.07
CA LEU A 146 -21.64 1.38 3.29
C LEU A 146 -22.00 2.85 3.52
N GLU A 147 -21.54 3.41 4.64
CA GLU A 147 -21.58 4.85 4.91
C GLU A 147 -20.15 5.39 5.03
N VAL A 148 -19.84 6.47 4.30
CA VAL A 148 -18.55 7.17 4.37
C VAL A 148 -18.73 8.54 4.99
N ILE A 149 -18.13 8.74 6.16
CA ILE A 149 -18.19 10.00 6.90
C ILE A 149 -16.82 10.70 6.83
N THR A 150 -16.73 11.77 6.03
CA THR A 150 -15.52 12.62 5.98
C THR A 150 -15.52 13.69 7.08
N ASP A 151 -14.35 14.31 7.28
CA ASP A 151 -14.14 15.37 8.28
C ASP A 151 -14.52 14.95 9.72
N ALA A 152 -14.42 13.65 9.98
CA ALA A 152 -14.76 12.99 11.23
C ALA A 152 -13.51 12.41 11.87
N ARG A 153 -12.84 13.17 12.75
CA ARG A 153 -11.68 12.66 13.49
C ARG A 153 -12.16 11.82 14.66
N VAL A 154 -11.93 10.51 14.61
CA VAL A 154 -12.10 9.64 15.79
C VAL A 154 -11.16 10.11 16.91
N THR A 155 -11.72 10.27 18.11
CA THR A 155 -11.00 10.76 19.29
C THR A 155 -10.95 9.72 20.42
N ARG A 156 -11.82 8.72 20.41
CA ARG A 156 -11.88 7.68 21.45
C ARG A 156 -12.58 6.41 20.94
N VAL A 157 -12.12 5.25 21.40
CA VAL A 157 -12.85 3.97 21.29
C VAL A 157 -13.84 3.86 22.45
N VAL A 158 -15.10 3.54 22.17
CA VAL A 158 -16.15 3.33 23.18
C VAL A 158 -16.12 1.86 23.60
N MET A 159 -16.04 1.60 24.90
CA MET A 159 -15.88 0.27 25.48
C MET A 159 -17.08 -0.12 26.35
N ASP A 160 -17.40 -1.41 26.36
CA ASP A 160 -18.25 -2.09 27.34
C ASP A 160 -17.40 -3.18 28.01
N GLY A 161 -16.97 -2.93 29.25
CA GLY A 161 -15.94 -3.73 29.91
C GLY A 161 -14.67 -3.84 29.05
N ARG A 162 -14.34 -5.07 28.61
CA ARG A 162 -13.18 -5.36 27.74
C ARG A 162 -13.52 -5.39 26.25
N ARG A 163 -14.76 -5.11 25.86
CA ARG A 163 -15.24 -5.17 24.47
C ARG A 163 -15.36 -3.77 23.88
N ALA A 164 -14.82 -3.55 22.68
CA ALA A 164 -15.10 -2.34 21.92
C ALA A 164 -16.52 -2.38 21.33
N ILE A 165 -17.31 -1.32 21.51
CA ILE A 165 -18.70 -1.21 21.04
C ILE A 165 -18.93 -0.03 20.09
N GLY A 166 -17.90 0.76 19.78
CA GLY A 166 -18.01 1.88 18.86
C GLY A 166 -16.86 2.87 18.97
N VAL A 167 -17.05 4.04 18.38
CA VAL A 167 -16.09 5.16 18.43
C VAL A 167 -16.81 6.49 18.66
N SER A 168 -16.15 7.39 19.37
CA SER A 168 -16.52 8.81 19.41
C SER A 168 -15.65 9.58 18.41
N TYR A 169 -16.27 10.45 17.63
CA TYR A 169 -15.57 11.28 16.64
C TYR A 169 -16.04 12.73 16.68
N ARG A 170 -15.16 13.64 16.27
CA ARG A 170 -15.45 15.07 16.16
C ARG A 170 -15.69 15.44 14.69
N ARG A 171 -16.84 16.06 14.40
CA ARG A 171 -17.22 16.60 13.08
C ARG A 171 -17.94 17.94 13.29
N ASN A 172 -17.56 18.98 12.56
CA ASN A 172 -18.10 20.33 12.70
C ASN A 172 -18.09 20.83 14.17
N ASN A 173 -16.97 20.61 14.86
CA ASN A 173 -16.77 20.93 16.29
C ASN A 173 -17.74 20.27 17.28
N LYS A 174 -18.55 19.30 16.84
CA LYS A 174 -19.44 18.52 17.69
C LYS A 174 -18.92 17.10 17.84
N TYR A 175 -19.08 16.54 19.03
CA TYR A 175 -18.83 15.12 19.27
C TYR A 175 -20.06 14.31 18.87
N LYS A 176 -19.81 13.22 18.16
CA LYS A 176 -20.80 12.22 17.75
C LYS A 176 -20.27 10.83 18.09
N GLN A 177 -21.16 9.84 18.15
CA GLN A 177 -20.79 8.43 18.31
C GLN A 177 -21.28 7.62 17.13
N ALA A 178 -20.47 6.66 16.70
CA ALA A 178 -20.88 5.55 15.84
C ALA A 178 -20.73 4.26 16.67
N ARG A 179 -21.80 3.45 16.75
CA ARG A 179 -21.79 2.18 17.46
C ARG A 179 -21.68 1.03 16.47
N LEU A 180 -21.00 -0.03 16.88
CA LEU A 180 -21.02 -1.29 16.15
C LEU A 180 -22.43 -1.89 16.30
N ASN A 181 -23.04 -2.29 15.19
CA ASN A 181 -24.21 -3.16 15.26
C ASN A 181 -23.72 -4.54 15.72
N PRO A 182 -24.23 -5.08 16.85
CA PRO A 182 -23.82 -6.38 17.36
C PRO A 182 -24.08 -7.52 16.38
#